data_AF-M7T351-F1
#
_entry.id   AF-M7T351-F1
#
_cell.length_a   1.000
_cell.length_b   1.000
_cell.length_c   1.000
_cell.angle_alpha   90.00
_cell.angle_beta   90.00
_cell.angle_gamma   90.00
#
_symmetry.space_group_name_H-M   'P 1'
#
loop_
_entity.id
_entity.type
_entity.pdbx_description
1 polymer ?
#
loop_
_entity_poly.entity_id
_entity_poly.type
_entity_poly.pdbx_seq_one_letter_code
_entity_poly.pdbx_strand_id
1 'polypeptide(L)'
;MTDLPSRPSKKAGSSAERMLPGFGLPLKDMPERLTKNAPTDGVTVYERNMLDFMSQITDKPNWDDKVFDESIVQKWRQEATTQFANFTYAMFDYCVKELREKAQKFKETGMVAVIDTEAAVVKSDTAVPTELRDTLRAAAFRLEDVPDNLKDWHPNTGEQVLDLLHPSLFPLVYGETKVLPTGTVPFANCAEFTGKGERTEPVVFSDKTTSILKRKANQWEDTEREYMAAWDGFQWLPSDVHFKEDGSAKITSYVNNLHPVHHADLYPVLEKMVDRAIPLWNESISWFQDRIRIKIGSTGRDDWTRPEGAKSPAWERPEDWKIPEDWDEAWGEYDRMYDPDYEDEYREWFDSVKILTIPEPGDYVPFSETTTRQGAHWIDLREKFQESGLQVIFKLANIHLKPDDPEYDGGTWHVEGALNEHICATALYYYDEENITDSRLSFRQSIGSWDLLMMAEQSEYASCEAYYGVKDQEGGLIQVLGSVATREGRLLTFPNVLQHQVSPFKLADPTRPGHRKILAMFLVDPHIRVLSTANVPPQRRDWWAEEVRRSVPQLAALPAELFTQIIEEVEEPWGMDKAEKIREKLMNTRGNINEEINDDMEEATVSFCEH
;
A
#
# COMPACT_ATOMS: atom_id res chain seq x y z
N MET A 1 8.03 -2.70 -19.42
CA MET A 1 8.63 -1.40 -19.77
C MET A 1 10.01 -1.63 -20.37
N THR A 2 10.26 -1.05 -21.53
CA THR A 2 11.53 -1.11 -22.27
C THR A 2 12.66 -0.36 -21.55
N ASP A 3 13.85 -0.95 -21.52
CA ASP A 3 15.09 -0.32 -21.04
C ASP A 3 15.29 1.06 -21.67
N LEU A 4 15.29 2.11 -20.84
CA LEU A 4 15.83 3.41 -21.23
C LEU A 4 17.35 3.41 -21.03
N PRO A 5 18.09 4.12 -21.90
CA PRO A 5 19.51 3.91 -22.08
C PRO A 5 20.31 4.24 -20.82
N SER A 6 21.28 3.37 -20.54
CA SER A 6 22.31 3.56 -19.52
C SER A 6 22.93 4.97 -19.61
N ARG A 7 22.95 5.67 -18.46
CA ARG A 7 23.64 6.96 -18.36
C ARG A 7 25.12 6.79 -18.74
N PRO A 8 25.71 7.73 -19.48
CA PRO A 8 27.12 7.65 -19.84
C PRO A 8 27.99 7.74 -18.58
N SER A 9 28.91 6.78 -18.41
CA SER A 9 29.93 6.80 -17.37
C SER A 9 30.68 8.14 -17.41
N LYS A 10 30.56 8.96 -16.36
CA LYS A 10 31.37 10.19 -16.25
C LYS A 10 32.65 9.90 -15.48
N LYS A 11 33.76 10.27 -16.14
CA LYS A 11 35.12 10.29 -15.61
C LYS A 11 35.21 11.09 -14.31
N ALA A 12 35.95 10.56 -13.34
CA ALA A 12 36.39 11.26 -12.15
C ALA A 12 37.15 12.54 -12.51
N GLY A 13 36.77 13.69 -11.93
CA GLY A 13 37.53 14.93 -12.09
C GLY A 13 36.75 16.24 -12.21
N SER A 14 35.58 16.38 -11.58
CA SER A 14 35.06 17.65 -11.02
C SER A 14 33.95 17.28 -10.04
N SER A 15 33.83 17.92 -8.88
CA SER A 15 32.68 17.70 -8.00
C SER A 15 31.44 18.29 -8.68
N ALA A 16 30.83 17.51 -9.55
CA ALA A 16 29.62 17.93 -10.26
C ALA A 16 28.57 18.36 -9.24
N GLU A 17 27.98 19.52 -9.49
CA GLU A 17 26.87 20.06 -8.72
C GLU A 17 25.71 19.05 -8.68
N ARG A 18 25.04 18.94 -7.53
CA ARG A 18 23.97 17.98 -7.31
C ARG A 18 22.77 18.34 -8.18
N MET A 19 22.31 17.34 -8.93
CA MET A 19 21.14 17.44 -9.80
C MET A 19 20.15 16.36 -9.38
N LEU A 20 19.25 16.71 -8.47
CA LEU A 20 18.13 15.88 -8.02
C LEU A 20 16.82 16.66 -8.19
N PRO A 21 15.67 15.98 -8.36
CA PRO A 21 14.39 16.66 -8.39
C PRO A 21 14.17 17.56 -7.16
N GLY A 22 13.81 18.82 -7.41
CA GLY A 22 13.67 19.84 -6.38
C GLY A 22 14.98 20.52 -5.94
N PHE A 23 16.13 20.11 -6.49
CA PHE A 23 17.43 20.75 -6.28
C PHE A 23 18.37 20.53 -7.48
N GLY A 24 18.49 21.55 -8.33
CA GLY A 24 19.22 21.47 -9.60
C GLY A 24 18.39 20.89 -10.76
N LEU A 25 17.38 20.06 -10.48
CA LEU A 25 16.36 19.64 -11.46
C LEU A 25 14.96 20.13 -11.03
N PRO A 26 14.14 20.64 -11.96
CA PRO A 26 12.72 20.87 -11.71
C PRO A 26 12.02 19.60 -11.21
N LEU A 27 11.08 19.72 -10.27
CA LEU A 27 10.27 18.57 -9.82
C LEU A 27 9.47 17.94 -10.96
N LYS A 28 9.10 18.75 -11.97
CA LYS A 28 8.43 18.27 -13.19
C LYS A 28 9.23 17.34 -14.08
N ASP A 29 10.53 17.25 -13.84
CA ASP A 29 11.39 16.35 -14.59
C ASP A 29 11.60 15.02 -13.81
N MET A 30 10.80 14.77 -12.76
CA MET A 30 10.74 13.47 -12.06
C MET A 30 10.27 12.36 -12.99
N PRO A 31 10.94 11.20 -13.03
CA PRO A 31 10.49 10.06 -13.82
C PRO A 31 9.17 9.49 -13.31
N GLU A 32 8.21 9.28 -14.21
CA GLU A 32 6.95 8.60 -13.92
C GLU A 32 7.17 7.08 -13.84
N ARG A 33 7.27 6.55 -12.61
CA ARG A 33 7.46 5.10 -12.35
C ARG A 33 6.42 4.48 -11.43
N LEU A 34 5.65 5.30 -10.73
CA LEU A 34 4.63 4.86 -9.78
C LEU A 34 3.35 5.63 -10.07
N THR A 35 2.28 4.88 -10.30
CA THR A 35 0.91 5.38 -10.32
C THR A 35 0.27 5.00 -8.99
N LYS A 36 0.13 5.97 -8.08
CA LYS A 36 -0.65 5.75 -6.85
C LYS A 36 -2.12 5.65 -7.23
N ASN A 37 -2.85 4.70 -6.63
CA ASN A 37 -4.28 4.47 -6.88
C ASN A 37 -4.61 4.23 -8.37
N ALA A 38 -3.71 3.55 -9.10
CA ALA A 38 -4.02 3.17 -10.47
C ALA A 38 -5.26 2.26 -10.51
N PRO A 39 -6.24 2.53 -11.38
CA PRO A 39 -7.37 1.62 -11.55
C PRO A 39 -6.89 0.23 -11.98
N THR A 40 -7.63 -0.78 -11.53
CA THR A 40 -7.37 -2.22 -11.78
C THR A 40 -8.43 -2.81 -12.69
N ASP A 41 -8.20 -4.02 -13.20
CA ASP A 41 -9.19 -4.79 -13.98
C ASP A 41 -10.37 -5.28 -13.09
N GLY A 42 -10.24 -5.09 -11.76
CA GLY A 42 -11.23 -5.49 -10.77
C GLY A 42 -11.11 -6.95 -10.35
N VAL A 43 -11.63 -7.22 -9.15
CA VAL A 43 -11.55 -8.53 -8.50
C VAL A 43 -12.98 -9.00 -8.18
N THR A 44 -13.37 -10.17 -8.67
CA THR A 44 -14.74 -10.66 -8.47
C THR A 44 -15.06 -10.85 -6.97
N VAL A 45 -16.34 -10.80 -6.59
CA VAL A 45 -16.79 -11.11 -5.22
C VAL A 45 -16.36 -12.52 -4.80
N TYR A 46 -16.30 -13.46 -5.75
CA TYR A 46 -15.89 -14.85 -5.51
C TYR A 46 -14.39 -14.97 -5.25
N GLU A 47 -13.57 -14.29 -6.04
CA GLU A 47 -12.11 -14.20 -5.84
C GLU A 47 -11.81 -13.57 -4.47
N ARG A 48 -12.52 -12.50 -4.09
CA ARG A 48 -12.39 -11.89 -2.75
C ARG A 48 -12.74 -12.87 -1.62
N ASN A 49 -13.77 -13.69 -1.78
CA ASN A 49 -14.09 -14.74 -0.81
C ASN A 49 -12.99 -15.80 -0.72
N MET A 50 -12.39 -16.20 -1.85
CA MET A 50 -11.25 -17.13 -1.87
C MET A 50 -10.04 -16.56 -1.11
N LEU A 51 -9.72 -15.28 -1.34
CA LEU A 51 -8.63 -14.58 -0.64
C LEU A 51 -8.90 -14.46 0.86
N ASP A 52 -10.13 -14.10 1.27
CA ASP A 52 -10.48 -14.02 2.68
C ASP A 52 -10.39 -15.39 3.37
N PHE A 53 -10.91 -16.45 2.73
CA PHE A 53 -10.74 -17.81 3.22
C PHE A 53 -9.26 -18.18 3.44
N MET A 54 -8.40 -17.96 2.43
CA MET A 54 -6.97 -18.26 2.54
C MET A 54 -6.26 -17.40 3.59
N SER A 55 -6.61 -16.12 3.71
CA SER A 55 -6.08 -15.21 4.73
C SER A 55 -6.43 -15.69 6.15
N GLN A 56 -7.68 -16.14 6.37
CA GLN A 56 -8.13 -16.70 7.65
C GLN A 56 -7.43 -18.02 7.98
N ILE A 57 -7.25 -18.92 7.00
CA ILE A 57 -6.53 -20.18 7.22
C ILE A 57 -5.08 -19.92 7.61
N THR A 58 -4.38 -19.04 6.89
CA THR A 58 -2.97 -18.70 7.16
C THR A 58 -2.76 -17.94 8.48
N ASP A 59 -3.83 -17.47 9.12
CA ASP A 59 -3.79 -16.88 10.46
C ASP A 59 -3.95 -17.90 11.60
N LYS A 60 -4.42 -19.13 11.29
CA LYS A 60 -4.57 -20.22 12.27
C LYS A 60 -3.18 -20.77 12.66
N PRO A 61 -2.94 -21.12 13.95
CA PRO A 61 -1.70 -21.75 14.35
C PRO A 61 -1.47 -23.09 13.62
N ASN A 62 -0.22 -23.34 13.18
CA ASN A 62 0.21 -24.56 12.48
C ASN A 62 -0.61 -24.86 11.21
N TRP A 63 -1.11 -23.83 10.52
CA TRP A 63 -1.91 -23.99 9.30
C TRP A 63 -1.15 -24.74 8.20
N ASP A 64 0.17 -24.55 8.15
CA ASP A 64 1.11 -25.09 7.18
C ASP A 64 1.31 -26.61 7.30
N ASP A 65 1.04 -27.18 8.48
CA ASP A 65 0.93 -28.63 8.65
C ASP A 65 -0.51 -29.11 8.48
N LYS A 66 -1.48 -28.35 9.02
CA LYS A 66 -2.91 -28.72 9.02
C LYS A 66 -3.51 -28.80 7.63
N VAL A 67 -3.00 -28.05 6.65
CA VAL A 67 -3.49 -28.10 5.25
C VAL A 67 -3.25 -29.46 4.56
N PHE A 68 -2.40 -30.31 5.15
CA PHE A 68 -2.17 -31.68 4.68
C PHE A 68 -2.98 -32.74 5.43
N ASP A 69 -3.71 -32.37 6.49
CA ASP A 69 -4.62 -33.26 7.20
C ASP A 69 -6.03 -33.19 6.57
N GLU A 70 -6.39 -34.23 5.82
CA GLU A 70 -7.68 -34.30 5.13
C GLU A 70 -8.90 -34.20 6.08
N SER A 71 -8.78 -34.64 7.34
CA SER A 71 -9.87 -34.51 8.30
C SER A 71 -10.10 -33.06 8.72
N ILE A 72 -9.04 -32.25 8.75
CA ILE A 72 -9.10 -30.82 9.04
C ILE A 72 -9.60 -30.06 7.80
N VAL A 73 -9.06 -30.39 6.62
CA VAL A 73 -9.49 -29.79 5.34
C VAL A 73 -11.00 -30.02 5.11
N GLN A 74 -11.53 -31.20 5.42
CA GLN A 74 -12.97 -31.46 5.34
C GLN A 74 -13.81 -30.57 6.25
N LYS A 75 -13.32 -30.23 7.45
CA LYS A 75 -14.00 -29.27 8.35
C LYS A 75 -13.96 -27.86 7.79
N TRP A 76 -12.80 -27.42 7.28
CA TRP A 76 -12.68 -26.12 6.62
C TRP A 76 -13.59 -25.98 5.41
N ARG A 77 -13.85 -27.07 4.67
CA ARG A 77 -14.81 -27.07 3.56
C ARG A 77 -16.25 -26.78 4.01
N GLN A 78 -16.65 -27.39 5.13
CA GLN A 78 -17.98 -27.15 5.72
C GLN A 78 -18.11 -25.72 6.26
N GLU A 79 -17.05 -25.22 6.91
CA GLU A 79 -16.99 -23.83 7.39
C GLU A 79 -17.09 -22.84 6.21
N ALA A 80 -16.30 -23.02 5.16
CA ALA A 80 -16.24 -22.10 4.01
C ALA A 80 -17.59 -21.99 3.28
N THR A 81 -18.24 -23.13 3.00
CA THR A 81 -19.55 -23.17 2.32
C THR A 81 -20.70 -22.58 3.15
N THR A 82 -20.53 -22.46 4.46
CA THR A 82 -21.50 -21.81 5.35
C THR A 82 -21.21 -20.32 5.51
N GLN A 83 -19.93 -19.95 5.55
CA GLN A 83 -19.47 -18.59 5.81
C GLN A 83 -19.58 -17.68 4.57
N PHE A 84 -19.30 -18.21 3.39
CA PHE A 84 -19.22 -17.45 2.15
C PHE A 84 -20.36 -17.82 1.21
N ALA A 85 -21.16 -16.84 0.81
CA ALA A 85 -22.20 -17.04 -0.18
C ALA A 85 -21.58 -17.49 -1.52
N ASN A 86 -22.21 -18.47 -2.17
CA ASN A 86 -21.79 -18.98 -3.49
C ASN A 86 -20.34 -19.50 -3.55
N PHE A 87 -19.77 -19.94 -2.42
CA PHE A 87 -18.43 -20.51 -2.38
C PHE A 87 -18.46 -21.97 -2.83
N THR A 88 -18.02 -22.23 -4.05
CA THR A 88 -18.16 -23.54 -4.69
C THR A 88 -17.11 -24.53 -4.22
N TYR A 89 -17.31 -25.79 -4.59
CA TYR A 89 -16.32 -26.84 -4.37
C TYR A 89 -15.06 -26.67 -5.22
N ALA A 90 -15.17 -26.14 -6.45
CA ALA A 90 -14.00 -25.87 -7.27
C ALA A 90 -13.16 -24.72 -6.71
N MET A 91 -13.79 -23.65 -6.20
CA MET A 91 -13.12 -22.58 -5.45
C MET A 91 -12.36 -23.14 -4.24
N PHE A 92 -13.02 -23.97 -3.42
CA PHE A 92 -12.39 -24.59 -2.27
C PHE A 92 -11.19 -25.46 -2.65
N ASP A 93 -11.36 -26.33 -3.64
CA ASP A 93 -10.32 -27.25 -4.09
C ASP A 93 -9.12 -26.49 -4.66
N TYR A 94 -9.36 -25.35 -5.33
CA TYR A 94 -8.31 -24.43 -5.77
C TYR A 94 -7.56 -23.83 -4.57
N CYS A 95 -8.28 -23.23 -3.60
CA CYS A 95 -7.68 -22.66 -2.40
C CYS A 95 -6.83 -23.67 -1.64
N VAL A 96 -7.25 -24.93 -1.53
CA VAL A 96 -6.47 -25.97 -0.83
C VAL A 96 -5.18 -26.31 -1.58
N LYS A 97 -5.21 -26.42 -2.91
CA LYS A 97 -3.99 -26.62 -3.70
C LYS A 97 -3.01 -25.46 -3.49
N GLU A 98 -3.53 -24.24 -3.54
CA GLU A 98 -2.73 -23.04 -3.34
C GLU A 98 -2.15 -22.95 -1.92
N LEU A 99 -2.96 -23.20 -0.90
CA LEU A 99 -2.51 -23.21 0.50
C LEU A 99 -1.43 -24.27 0.74
N ARG A 100 -1.50 -25.43 0.09
CA ARG A 100 -0.45 -26.48 0.20
C ARG A 100 0.88 -26.03 -0.39
N GLU A 101 0.85 -25.33 -1.52
CA GLU A 101 2.06 -24.77 -2.11
C GLU A 101 2.59 -23.59 -1.30
N LYS A 102 1.72 -22.68 -0.85
CA LYS A 102 2.07 -21.61 0.09
C LYS A 102 2.67 -22.16 1.38
N ALA A 103 2.19 -23.30 1.91
CA ALA A 103 2.76 -23.93 3.10
C ALA A 103 4.19 -24.44 2.87
N GLN A 104 4.49 -24.99 1.69
CA GLN A 104 5.85 -25.38 1.33
C GLN A 104 6.77 -24.16 1.25
N LYS A 105 6.36 -23.11 0.52
CA LYS A 105 7.10 -21.84 0.43
C LYS A 105 7.28 -21.18 1.80
N PHE A 106 6.27 -21.25 2.67
CA PHE A 106 6.33 -20.72 4.03
C PHE A 106 7.38 -21.46 4.87
N LYS A 107 7.52 -22.79 4.73
CA LYS A 107 8.58 -23.56 5.41
C LYS A 107 9.99 -23.18 4.96
N GLU A 108 10.14 -22.75 3.71
CA GLU A 108 11.43 -22.30 3.16
C GLU A 108 11.77 -20.85 3.51
N THR A 109 10.76 -19.98 3.48
CA THR A 109 10.96 -18.51 3.49
C THR A 109 10.46 -17.83 4.77
N GLY A 110 9.58 -18.47 5.52
CA GLY A 110 8.89 -17.90 6.68
C GLY A 110 7.82 -16.86 6.34
N MET A 111 7.47 -16.66 5.06
CA MET A 111 6.50 -15.64 4.63
C MET A 111 5.39 -16.22 3.74
N VAL A 112 4.24 -15.55 3.72
CA VAL A 112 3.07 -15.94 2.94
C VAL A 112 2.36 -14.72 2.36
N ALA A 113 2.01 -14.78 1.08
CA ALA A 113 1.18 -13.78 0.40
C ALA A 113 -0.30 -14.14 0.56
N VAL A 114 -1.15 -13.17 0.94
CA VAL A 114 -2.56 -13.44 1.34
C VAL A 114 -3.61 -12.61 0.61
N ILE A 115 -3.26 -11.42 0.15
CA ILE A 115 -4.07 -10.63 -0.79
C ILE A 115 -3.17 -10.47 -2.00
N ASP A 116 -3.16 -11.45 -2.88
CA ASP A 116 -2.26 -11.52 -4.03
C ASP A 116 -3.04 -11.67 -5.32
N THR A 117 -3.59 -10.55 -5.79
CA THR A 117 -4.23 -10.37 -7.09
C THR A 117 -3.24 -9.71 -8.05
N GLU A 118 -3.46 -8.45 -8.42
CA GLU A 118 -2.51 -7.62 -9.17
C GLU A 118 -1.39 -7.08 -8.26
N ALA A 119 -1.72 -6.83 -7.00
CA ALA A 119 -0.79 -6.44 -5.94
C ALA A 119 -0.77 -7.51 -4.84
N ALA A 120 0.38 -7.68 -4.19
CA ALA A 120 0.57 -8.69 -3.15
C ALA A 120 0.81 -8.08 -1.77
N VAL A 121 -0.06 -8.43 -0.82
CA VAL A 121 0.17 -8.24 0.62
C VAL A 121 0.82 -9.49 1.20
N VAL A 122 1.99 -9.32 1.80
CA VAL A 122 2.85 -10.41 2.30
C VAL A 122 3.03 -10.27 3.80
N LYS A 123 2.82 -11.36 4.54
CA LYS A 123 2.99 -11.39 6.01
C LYS A 123 4.00 -12.46 6.43
N SER A 124 4.67 -12.22 7.55
CA SER A 124 5.51 -13.20 8.24
C SER A 124 5.43 -13.02 9.75
N ASP A 125 5.23 -14.12 10.46
CA ASP A 125 5.27 -14.18 11.93
C ASP A 125 6.64 -14.66 12.45
N THR A 126 7.59 -14.96 11.56
CA THR A 126 8.89 -15.56 11.88
C THR A 126 10.09 -14.80 11.32
N ALA A 127 9.87 -13.81 10.43
CA ALA A 127 10.94 -13.04 9.79
C ALA A 127 11.82 -12.29 10.81
N VAL A 128 11.22 -11.84 11.92
CA VAL A 128 11.89 -11.09 12.99
C VAL A 128 12.04 -11.98 14.23
N PRO A 129 13.26 -12.41 14.59
CA PRO A 129 13.50 -13.18 15.80
C PRO A 129 13.14 -12.41 17.07
N THR A 130 12.74 -13.13 18.12
CA THR A 130 12.38 -12.56 19.43
C THR A 130 13.47 -11.67 20.00
N GLU A 131 14.75 -12.06 19.86
CA GLU A 131 15.87 -11.26 20.36
C GLU A 131 15.97 -9.90 19.66
N LEU A 132 15.68 -9.85 18.35
CA LEU A 132 15.67 -8.59 17.59
C LEU A 132 14.48 -7.72 17.99
N ARG A 133 13.30 -8.32 18.16
CA ARG A 133 12.11 -7.63 18.66
C ARG A 133 12.33 -7.01 20.03
N ASP A 134 12.90 -7.78 20.96
CA ASP A 134 13.14 -7.31 22.33
C ASP A 134 14.20 -6.19 22.34
N THR A 135 15.20 -6.28 21.46
CA THR A 135 16.18 -5.19 21.26
C THR A 135 15.51 -3.92 20.69
N LEU A 136 14.60 -4.06 19.72
CA LEU A 136 13.81 -2.94 19.18
C LEU A 136 12.93 -2.31 20.26
N ARG A 137 12.23 -3.13 21.06
CA ARG A 137 11.41 -2.66 22.17
C ARG A 137 12.24 -1.85 23.17
N ALA A 138 13.40 -2.38 23.58
CA ALA A 138 14.28 -1.70 24.53
C ALA A 138 14.85 -0.38 23.96
N ALA A 139 15.22 -0.34 22.68
CA ALA A 139 15.76 0.86 22.05
C ALA A 139 14.65 1.92 21.81
N ALA A 140 13.47 1.51 21.37
CA ALA A 140 12.31 2.38 21.17
C ALA A 140 11.78 2.95 22.50
N PHE A 141 11.84 2.18 23.59
CA PHE A 141 11.45 2.64 24.92
C PHE A 141 12.20 3.90 25.35
N ARG A 142 13.43 4.14 24.86
CA ARG A 142 14.19 5.36 25.20
C ARG A 142 13.68 6.62 24.50
N LEU A 143 12.95 6.47 23.40
CA LEU A 143 12.22 7.54 22.75
C LEU A 143 10.87 7.79 23.44
N GLU A 144 10.30 6.76 24.07
CA GLU A 144 9.02 6.80 24.77
C GLU A 144 9.15 7.32 26.22
N ASP A 145 10.23 6.96 26.90
CA ASP A 145 10.55 7.31 28.29
C ASP A 145 11.20 8.70 28.38
N VAL A 146 10.44 9.70 27.93
CA VAL A 146 10.77 11.12 28.05
C VAL A 146 9.78 11.81 29.01
N PRO A 147 10.17 12.93 29.66
CA PRO A 147 9.23 13.76 30.42
C PRO A 147 7.94 14.05 29.63
N ASP A 148 6.79 14.08 30.31
CA ASP A 148 5.48 14.20 29.65
C ASP A 148 5.37 15.44 28.76
N ASN A 149 6.02 16.54 29.12
CA ASN A 149 6.06 17.78 28.33
C ASN A 149 6.92 17.69 27.06
N LEU A 150 7.65 16.58 26.85
CA LEU A 150 8.43 16.28 25.66
C LEU A 150 7.80 15.17 24.81
N LYS A 151 6.70 14.57 25.26
CA LYS A 151 5.98 13.56 24.48
C LYS A 151 5.28 14.23 23.30
N ASP A 152 5.56 13.69 22.12
CA ASP A 152 5.01 14.18 20.87
C ASP A 152 3.69 13.44 20.56
N TRP A 153 2.60 13.91 21.14
CA TRP A 153 1.28 13.38 20.85
C TRP A 153 0.81 13.82 19.47
N HIS A 154 0.36 12.85 18.65
CA HIS A 154 -0.13 13.11 17.32
C HIS A 154 -1.33 14.06 17.36
N PRO A 155 -1.35 15.13 16.54
CA PRO A 155 -2.43 16.11 16.55
C PRO A 155 -3.81 15.47 16.39
N ASN A 156 -4.81 15.99 17.11
CA ASN A 156 -6.21 15.58 17.02
C ASN A 156 -6.53 14.12 17.42
N THR A 157 -5.64 13.46 18.16
CA THR A 157 -5.84 12.06 18.62
C THR A 157 -6.21 11.92 20.09
N GLY A 158 -6.45 13.01 20.80
CA GLY A 158 -6.81 12.95 22.23
C GLY A 158 -5.73 12.33 23.13
N GLU A 159 -4.45 12.43 22.76
CA GLU A 159 -3.35 11.73 23.44
C GLU A 159 -3.45 10.19 23.39
N GLN A 160 -4.01 9.65 22.30
CA GLN A 160 -3.99 8.21 22.04
C GLN A 160 -2.79 7.79 21.19
N VAL A 161 -2.35 8.61 20.24
CA VAL A 161 -1.25 8.26 19.32
C VAL A 161 0.01 9.04 19.70
N LEU A 162 1.05 8.34 20.13
CA LEU A 162 2.35 8.89 20.48
C LEU A 162 3.34 8.66 19.35
N ASP A 163 3.86 9.75 18.78
CA ASP A 163 4.87 9.73 17.73
C ASP A 163 6.28 9.66 18.37
N LEU A 164 6.94 8.49 18.28
CA LEU A 164 8.32 8.36 18.77
C LEU A 164 9.34 8.83 17.70
N LEU A 165 8.99 8.62 16.43
CA LEU A 165 9.77 9.03 15.28
C LEU A 165 8.78 9.32 14.14
N HIS A 166 8.51 10.58 13.83
CA HIS A 166 7.58 10.94 12.77
C HIS A 166 8.27 11.66 11.60
N PRO A 167 8.06 11.23 10.34
CA PRO A 167 8.74 11.81 9.18
C PRO A 167 8.22 13.21 8.80
N SER A 168 7.06 13.60 9.33
CA SER A 168 6.51 14.96 9.12
C SER A 168 7.06 16.02 10.08
N LEU A 169 7.87 15.64 11.07
CA LEU A 169 8.67 16.59 11.83
C LEU A 169 9.98 16.86 11.08
N PHE A 170 10.37 18.13 11.00
CA PHE A 170 11.55 18.59 10.23
C PHE A 170 11.63 17.99 8.80
N PRO A 171 10.54 17.99 8.02
CA PRO A 171 10.58 17.55 6.63
C PRO A 171 11.38 18.55 5.80
N LEU A 172 11.69 18.21 4.55
CA LEU A 172 12.11 19.22 3.59
C LEU A 172 10.92 20.10 3.26
N VAL A 173 11.11 21.42 3.33
CA VAL A 173 10.16 22.45 2.88
C VAL A 173 10.78 23.13 1.66
N TYR A 174 10.19 22.97 0.49
CA TYR A 174 10.74 23.57 -0.73
C TYR A 174 10.74 25.10 -0.64
N GLY A 175 11.87 25.74 -0.94
CA GLY A 175 12.07 27.18 -0.77
C GLY A 175 12.64 27.61 0.59
N GLU A 176 12.60 26.74 1.61
CA GLU A 176 13.10 27.05 2.97
C GLU A 176 14.27 26.15 3.40
N THR A 177 14.18 24.84 3.16
CA THR A 177 15.20 23.88 3.59
C THR A 177 16.50 24.03 2.79
N LYS A 178 17.63 23.96 3.50
CA LYS A 178 18.97 23.98 2.89
C LYS A 178 19.44 22.58 2.52
N VAL A 179 20.01 22.46 1.32
CA VAL A 179 20.59 21.24 0.76
C VAL A 179 22.05 21.52 0.43
N LEU A 180 22.94 20.56 0.67
CA LEU A 180 24.33 20.69 0.22
C LEU A 180 24.39 20.63 -1.32
N PRO A 181 25.05 21.56 -2.02
CA PRO A 181 25.19 21.49 -3.48
C PRO A 181 26.16 20.39 -3.93
N THR A 182 27.12 20.03 -3.07
CA THR A 182 28.10 18.96 -3.32
C THR A 182 28.40 18.20 -2.02
N GLY A 183 28.95 16.98 -2.14
CA GLY A 183 29.30 16.14 -0.99
C GLY A 183 28.09 15.62 -0.21
N THR A 184 28.34 14.87 0.87
CA THR A 184 27.30 14.29 1.73
C THR A 184 27.43 14.79 3.16
N VAL A 185 26.32 14.82 3.88
CA VAL A 185 26.30 15.08 5.32
C VAL A 185 26.99 13.91 6.03
N PRO A 186 28.06 14.13 6.82
CA PRO A 186 28.73 13.05 7.54
C PRO A 186 27.79 12.43 8.57
N PHE A 187 27.74 11.10 8.63
CA PHE A 187 26.81 10.35 9.48
C PHE A 187 26.92 10.70 10.97
N ALA A 188 28.10 10.50 11.57
CA ALA A 188 28.28 10.66 13.02
C ALA A 188 28.29 12.15 13.47
N ASN A 189 28.73 13.05 12.59
CA ASN A 189 28.91 14.47 12.89
C ASN A 189 27.92 15.34 12.11
N CYS A 190 26.73 14.82 11.82
CA CYS A 190 25.76 15.51 10.96
C CYS A 190 25.36 16.88 11.51
N ALA A 191 25.31 17.03 12.84
CA ALA A 191 24.97 18.29 13.52
C ALA A 191 25.95 19.44 13.21
N GLU A 192 27.22 19.14 12.91
CA GLU A 192 28.21 20.16 12.50
C GLU A 192 27.88 20.79 11.13
N PHE A 193 26.96 20.19 10.37
CA PHE A 193 26.53 20.67 9.06
C PHE A 193 25.22 21.43 9.12
N THR A 194 24.57 21.47 10.28
CA THR A 194 23.30 22.16 10.46
C THR A 194 23.43 23.64 10.06
N GLY A 195 22.50 24.10 9.23
CA GLY A 195 22.49 25.45 8.65
C GLY A 195 23.38 25.66 7.41
N LYS A 196 24.18 24.68 6.99
CA LYS A 196 24.98 24.72 5.74
C LYS A 196 24.14 24.37 4.52
N GLY A 197 24.63 24.73 3.35
CA GLY A 197 23.99 24.46 2.05
C GLY A 197 23.21 25.65 1.50
N GLU A 198 22.47 25.39 0.44
CA GLU A 198 21.69 26.36 -0.32
C GLU A 198 20.21 25.99 -0.25
N ARG A 199 19.33 27.00 -0.27
CA ARG A 199 17.89 26.74 -0.24
C ARG A 199 17.45 26.05 -1.53
N THR A 200 16.50 25.14 -1.40
CA THR A 200 15.79 24.57 -2.55
C THR A 200 14.98 25.65 -3.26
N GLU A 201 14.67 25.42 -4.54
CA GLU A 201 13.76 26.29 -5.27
C GLU A 201 12.33 26.12 -4.71
N PRO A 202 11.56 27.21 -4.54
CA PRO A 202 10.18 27.12 -4.10
C PRO A 202 9.33 26.42 -5.17
N VAL A 203 8.41 25.56 -4.73
CA VAL A 203 7.41 24.98 -5.62
C VAL A 203 6.28 25.98 -5.81
N VAL A 204 6.13 26.49 -7.03
CA VAL A 204 5.00 27.35 -7.39
C VAL A 204 3.83 26.46 -7.82
N PHE A 205 2.84 26.32 -6.94
CA PHE A 205 1.54 25.77 -7.31
C PHE A 205 0.84 26.77 -8.22
N SER A 206 0.58 26.40 -9.47
CA SER A 206 -0.20 27.28 -10.36
C SER A 206 -1.69 27.18 -10.00
N ASP A 207 -2.47 28.27 -10.07
CA ASP A 207 -3.94 28.19 -9.87
C ASP A 207 -4.63 27.19 -10.82
N LYS A 208 -3.98 26.91 -11.97
CA LYS A 208 -4.43 25.89 -12.93
C LYS A 208 -4.34 24.48 -12.37
N THR A 209 -3.39 24.21 -11.48
CA THR A 209 -3.18 22.93 -10.81
C THR A 209 -4.42 22.49 -10.02
N THR A 210 -5.00 23.38 -9.22
CA THR A 210 -6.26 23.13 -8.48
C THR A 210 -7.46 22.96 -9.42
N SER A 211 -7.45 23.63 -10.57
CA SER A 211 -8.49 23.47 -11.60
C SER A 211 -8.36 22.19 -12.44
N ILE A 212 -7.18 21.54 -12.45
CA ILE A 212 -6.91 20.28 -13.16
C ILE A 212 -7.45 19.09 -12.36
N LEU A 213 -7.33 19.11 -11.03
CA LEU A 213 -8.02 18.15 -10.15
C LEU A 213 -9.54 18.21 -10.40
N LYS A 214 -10.13 19.42 -10.35
CA LYS A 214 -11.58 19.65 -10.55
C LYS A 214 -12.13 19.33 -11.95
N ARG A 215 -11.30 19.24 -12.99
CA ARG A 215 -11.77 19.04 -14.37
C ARG A 215 -11.74 17.58 -14.84
N LYS A 216 -11.04 16.69 -14.13
CA LYS A 216 -10.77 15.33 -14.61
C LYS A 216 -11.68 14.24 -14.08
N ALA A 217 -12.50 14.55 -13.07
CA ALA A 217 -13.58 13.65 -12.62
C ALA A 217 -14.68 13.42 -13.67
N ASN A 218 -14.67 14.08 -14.85
CA ASN A 218 -15.85 14.19 -15.70
C ASN A 218 -15.70 13.92 -17.21
N GLN A 219 -14.58 13.42 -17.78
CA GLN A 219 -14.63 13.03 -19.21
C GLN A 219 -13.46 12.19 -19.79
N TRP A 220 -13.87 11.38 -20.78
CA TRP A 220 -13.15 10.64 -21.81
C TRP A 220 -11.95 11.38 -22.44
N GLU A 221 -10.92 10.59 -22.74
CA GLU A 221 -9.76 10.87 -23.61
C GLU A 221 -8.75 11.95 -23.18
N ASP A 222 -7.52 11.45 -22.97
CA ASP A 222 -6.27 11.88 -23.60
C ASP A 222 -5.14 12.32 -22.67
N THR A 223 -3.99 11.80 -23.10
CA THR A 223 -2.66 11.72 -22.57
C THR A 223 -1.93 13.07 -22.43
N GLU A 224 -0.80 13.04 -21.72
CA GLU A 224 0.30 14.03 -21.72
C GLU A 224 0.35 15.21 -20.72
N ARG A 225 -0.50 15.32 -19.68
CA ARG A 225 -0.26 16.36 -18.62
C ARG A 225 -0.99 16.16 -17.28
N GLU A 226 -1.13 14.92 -16.86
CA GLU A 226 -1.62 14.56 -15.53
C GLU A 226 -0.49 14.76 -14.51
N TYR A 227 -0.77 14.93 -13.21
CA TYR A 227 0.20 15.06 -12.10
C TYR A 227 0.78 16.42 -11.70
N MET A 228 0.32 17.54 -12.24
CA MET A 228 0.80 18.85 -11.75
C MET A 228 0.20 19.28 -10.39
N ALA A 229 -0.68 18.47 -9.79
CA ALA A 229 -1.41 18.75 -8.54
C ALA A 229 -1.09 17.85 -7.34
N ALA A 230 -0.22 16.86 -7.53
CA ALA A 230 0.11 15.87 -6.51
C ALA A 230 1.54 16.03 -5.95
N TRP A 231 2.19 17.16 -6.23
CA TRP A 231 3.46 17.51 -5.59
C TRP A 231 3.17 18.35 -4.37
N ASP A 232 3.69 17.92 -3.23
CA ASP A 232 3.51 18.60 -1.97
C ASP A 232 4.58 19.70 -1.83
N GLY A 233 4.29 20.75 -1.06
CA GLY A 233 5.29 21.76 -0.68
C GLY A 233 6.34 21.20 0.29
N PHE A 234 6.13 19.96 0.72
CA PHE A 234 6.93 19.20 1.66
C PHE A 234 7.45 17.90 1.03
N GLN A 235 8.58 17.40 1.54
CA GLN A 235 9.06 16.06 1.22
C GLN A 235 9.57 15.40 2.51
N TRP A 236 9.13 14.18 2.78
CA TRP A 236 9.79 13.37 3.81
C TRP A 236 11.22 13.02 3.38
N LEU A 237 12.14 12.98 4.35
CA LEU A 237 13.55 12.74 4.12
C LEU A 237 13.90 11.27 4.40
N PRO A 238 14.15 10.44 3.37
CA PRO A 238 14.66 9.10 3.59
C PRO A 238 16.09 9.13 4.12
N SER A 239 16.50 8.00 4.71
CA SER A 239 17.90 7.68 4.95
C SER A 239 18.44 6.80 3.84
N ASP A 240 19.71 7.01 3.49
CA ASP A 240 20.42 6.20 2.53
C ASP A 240 20.91 4.90 3.20
N VAL A 241 20.53 3.76 2.61
CA VAL A 241 20.90 2.41 3.05
C VAL A 241 21.77 1.76 1.99
N HIS A 242 23.00 1.37 2.34
CA HIS A 242 23.90 0.61 1.47
C HIS A 242 24.01 -0.83 1.94
N PHE A 243 24.46 -1.72 1.05
CA PHE A 243 24.75 -3.10 1.37
C PHE A 243 26.24 -3.28 1.66
N LYS A 244 26.56 -3.96 2.76
CA LYS A 244 27.94 -4.38 3.06
C LYS A 244 28.36 -5.52 2.13
N GLU A 245 29.64 -5.92 2.19
CA GLU A 245 30.16 -7.06 1.43
C GLU A 245 29.44 -8.37 1.72
N ASP A 246 28.91 -8.56 2.93
CA ASP A 246 28.09 -9.71 3.33
C ASP A 246 26.61 -9.59 2.91
N GLY A 247 26.25 -8.52 2.20
CA GLY A 247 24.89 -8.21 1.77
C GLY A 247 23.99 -7.61 2.86
N SER A 248 24.47 -7.44 4.10
CA SER A 248 23.67 -6.82 5.17
C SER A 248 23.46 -5.32 4.95
N ALA A 249 22.28 -4.83 5.32
CA ALA A 249 21.95 -3.42 5.25
C ALA A 249 22.81 -2.58 6.21
N LYS A 250 23.17 -1.38 5.78
CA LYS A 250 23.88 -0.37 6.56
C LYS A 250 23.25 1.00 6.30
N ILE A 251 22.77 1.64 7.35
CA ILE A 251 22.33 3.04 7.27
C ILE A 251 23.59 3.91 7.20
N THR A 252 23.65 4.79 6.19
CA THR A 252 24.84 5.59 5.86
C THR A 252 24.61 7.09 5.99
N SER A 253 23.37 7.53 6.12
CA SER A 253 22.98 8.90 6.49
C SER A 253 22.10 8.87 7.73
N TYR A 254 21.97 9.99 8.45
CA TYR A 254 21.17 10.01 9.68
C TYR A 254 19.68 9.71 9.38
N VAL A 255 18.95 9.16 10.33
CA VAL A 255 17.50 8.99 10.27
C VAL A 255 16.86 10.30 10.70
N ASN A 256 15.94 10.83 9.89
CA ASN A 256 15.30 12.11 10.18
C ASN A 256 14.69 12.07 11.59
N ASN A 257 15.00 13.06 12.42
CA ASN A 257 14.63 13.16 13.85
C ASN A 257 15.28 12.17 14.82
N LEU A 258 16.20 11.30 14.39
CA LEU A 258 16.89 10.36 15.26
C LEU A 258 18.39 10.66 15.36
N HIS A 259 18.84 11.23 16.48
CA HIS A 259 20.23 11.66 16.64
C HIS A 259 21.21 10.47 16.57
N PRO A 260 22.19 10.44 15.65
CA PRO A 260 23.04 9.27 15.40
C PRO A 260 23.96 8.89 16.57
N VAL A 261 24.36 9.87 17.39
CA VAL A 261 25.17 9.62 18.60
C VAL A 261 24.32 9.21 19.80
N HIS A 262 23.28 9.97 20.15
CA HIS A 262 22.44 9.68 21.33
C HIS A 262 21.67 8.37 21.20
N HIS A 263 21.26 8.02 19.98
CA HIS A 263 20.49 6.80 19.69
C HIS A 263 21.29 5.77 18.88
N ALA A 264 22.61 5.73 19.10
CA ALA A 264 23.53 4.88 18.33
C ALA A 264 23.20 3.38 18.37
N ASP A 265 22.46 2.92 19.39
CA ASP A 265 22.00 1.54 19.53
C ASP A 265 20.78 1.19 18.66
N LEU A 266 19.91 2.17 18.36
CA LEU A 266 18.71 1.95 17.55
C LEU A 266 19.09 1.79 16.06
N TYR A 267 20.15 2.45 15.58
CA TYR A 267 20.58 2.33 14.18
C TYR A 267 20.91 0.89 13.75
N PRO A 268 21.74 0.11 14.48
CA PRO A 268 21.95 -1.30 14.18
C PRO A 268 20.68 -2.16 14.22
N VAL A 269 19.69 -1.77 15.03
CA VAL A 269 18.39 -2.46 15.06
C VAL A 269 17.61 -2.15 13.78
N LEU A 270 17.50 -0.88 13.39
CA LEU A 270 16.84 -0.47 12.15
C LEU A 270 17.49 -1.11 10.92
N GLU A 271 18.82 -1.21 10.87
CA GLU A 271 19.57 -1.94 9.84
C GLU A 271 19.11 -3.40 9.73
N LYS A 272 19.04 -4.11 10.87
CA LYS A 272 18.56 -5.50 10.91
C LYS A 272 17.07 -5.61 10.54
N MET A 273 16.24 -4.62 10.89
CA MET A 273 14.83 -4.58 10.50
C MET A 273 14.68 -4.43 8.98
N VAL A 274 15.49 -3.57 8.35
CA VAL A 274 15.56 -3.47 6.88
C VAL A 274 16.00 -4.80 6.28
N ASP A 275 17.01 -5.47 6.85
CA ASP A 275 17.43 -6.80 6.40
C ASP A 275 16.27 -7.82 6.41
N ARG A 276 15.39 -7.76 7.43
CA ARG A 276 14.20 -8.63 7.53
C ARG A 276 13.07 -8.24 6.59
N ALA A 277 12.94 -6.96 6.25
CA ALA A 277 11.91 -6.46 5.34
C ALA A 277 12.21 -6.78 3.87
N ILE A 278 13.48 -6.79 3.47
CA ILE A 278 13.88 -6.97 2.05
C ILE A 278 13.26 -8.20 1.38
N PRO A 279 13.30 -9.43 1.95
CA PRO A 279 12.70 -10.59 1.30
C PRO A 279 11.18 -10.45 1.08
N LEU A 280 10.48 -9.83 2.03
CA LEU A 280 9.04 -9.59 1.91
C LEU A 280 8.76 -8.45 0.92
N TRP A 281 9.61 -7.41 0.87
CA TRP A 281 9.53 -6.39 -0.18
C TRP A 281 9.72 -7.00 -1.56
N ASN A 282 10.75 -7.84 -1.75
CA ASN A 282 10.99 -8.57 -2.99
C ASN A 282 9.73 -9.33 -3.43
N GLU A 283 9.05 -10.04 -2.55
CA GLU A 283 7.78 -10.72 -2.91
C GLU A 283 6.66 -9.72 -3.23
N SER A 284 6.50 -8.66 -2.43
CA SER A 284 5.39 -7.70 -2.59
C SER A 284 5.51 -6.79 -3.83
N ILE A 285 6.74 -6.54 -4.33
CA ILE A 285 7.01 -5.67 -5.47
C ILE A 285 7.62 -6.39 -6.68
N SER A 286 7.82 -7.71 -6.61
CA SER A 286 8.12 -8.50 -7.81
C SER A 286 6.92 -8.43 -8.74
N TRP A 287 7.11 -7.75 -9.87
CA TRP A 287 6.03 -7.34 -10.75
C TRP A 287 5.33 -8.51 -11.46
N PHE A 288 4.02 -8.55 -11.22
CA PHE A 288 2.90 -8.66 -12.17
C PHE A 288 2.84 -9.87 -13.08
N GLN A 289 2.69 -11.01 -12.43
CA GLN A 289 1.76 -11.97 -12.98
C GLN A 289 0.41 -11.69 -12.37
N ASP A 290 -0.58 -11.47 -13.21
CA ASP A 290 -1.96 -11.60 -12.81
C ASP A 290 -2.14 -12.95 -12.08
N ARG A 291 -2.36 -12.87 -10.77
CA ARG A 291 -2.62 -14.02 -9.88
C ARG A 291 -4.13 -14.24 -9.69
N ILE A 292 -5.00 -13.50 -10.38
CA ILE A 292 -6.45 -13.69 -10.32
C ILE A 292 -6.80 -15.13 -10.74
N ARG A 293 -7.53 -15.85 -9.90
CA ARG A 293 -7.90 -17.26 -10.13
C ARG A 293 -9.14 -17.36 -11.02
N ILE A 294 -10.05 -16.40 -10.90
CA ILE A 294 -11.30 -16.32 -11.66
C ILE A 294 -11.22 -15.19 -12.68
N LYS A 295 -10.92 -15.54 -13.94
CA LYS A 295 -10.84 -14.57 -15.04
C LYS A 295 -12.15 -14.55 -15.81
N ILE A 296 -12.72 -13.35 -15.95
CA ILE A 296 -13.94 -13.11 -16.70
C ILE A 296 -13.56 -12.30 -17.93
N GLY A 297 -13.75 -12.85 -19.13
CA GLY A 297 -13.37 -12.19 -20.38
C GLY A 297 -14.42 -11.21 -20.89
N SER A 298 -15.69 -11.53 -20.69
CA SER A 298 -16.85 -10.70 -21.01
C SER A 298 -17.99 -11.08 -20.06
N THR A 299 -18.95 -10.18 -19.92
CA THR A 299 -20.16 -10.36 -19.13
C THR A 299 -21.36 -9.97 -19.97
N GLY A 300 -22.44 -10.73 -19.85
CA GLY A 300 -23.63 -10.52 -20.67
C GLY A 300 -24.70 -11.56 -20.47
N ARG A 301 -25.50 -11.80 -21.51
CA ARG A 301 -26.65 -12.72 -21.43
C ARG A 301 -26.24 -14.16 -21.13
N ASP A 302 -25.08 -14.59 -21.63
CA ASP A 302 -24.57 -15.95 -21.47
C ASP A 302 -24.15 -16.30 -20.04
N ASP A 303 -24.04 -15.30 -19.15
CA ASP A 303 -23.82 -15.52 -17.71
C ASP A 303 -25.04 -16.06 -16.98
N TRP A 304 -26.21 -15.98 -17.61
CA TRP A 304 -27.47 -16.38 -17.01
C TRP A 304 -27.89 -17.74 -17.55
N THR A 305 -28.34 -18.61 -16.65
CA THR A 305 -28.85 -19.93 -17.01
C THR A 305 -30.25 -20.13 -16.45
N ARG A 306 -31.02 -21.03 -17.07
CA ARG A 306 -32.29 -21.47 -16.50
C ARG A 306 -32.04 -22.52 -15.42
N PRO A 307 -32.81 -22.52 -14.31
CA PRO A 307 -32.76 -23.59 -13.33
C PRO A 307 -33.03 -24.96 -13.95
N GLU A 308 -32.39 -25.99 -13.43
CA GLU A 308 -32.63 -27.36 -13.88
C GLU A 308 -34.12 -27.74 -13.73
N GLY A 309 -34.72 -28.23 -14.81
CA GLY A 309 -36.14 -28.61 -14.86
C GLY A 309 -37.12 -27.46 -15.13
N ALA A 310 -36.65 -26.21 -15.24
CA ALA A 310 -37.49 -25.11 -15.71
C ALA A 310 -37.86 -25.32 -17.18
N LYS A 311 -39.16 -25.29 -17.48
CA LYS A 311 -39.69 -25.48 -18.84
C LYS A 311 -40.14 -24.16 -19.41
N SER A 312 -39.68 -23.83 -20.61
CA SER A 312 -40.16 -22.67 -21.33
C SER A 312 -41.64 -22.81 -21.68
N PRO A 313 -42.44 -21.73 -21.60
CA PRO A 313 -43.76 -21.67 -22.21
C PRO A 313 -43.68 -21.64 -23.74
N ALA A 314 -42.55 -21.17 -24.29
CA ALA A 314 -42.27 -21.18 -25.72
C ALA A 314 -41.87 -22.60 -26.18
N TRP A 315 -42.12 -22.90 -27.46
CA TRP A 315 -41.71 -24.16 -28.07
C TRP A 315 -40.18 -24.30 -28.06
N GLU A 316 -39.69 -25.38 -27.45
CA GLU A 316 -38.26 -25.72 -27.46
C GLU A 316 -38.00 -26.79 -28.52
N ARG A 317 -37.00 -26.53 -29.38
CA ARG A 317 -36.59 -27.52 -30.39
C ARG A 317 -36.08 -28.79 -29.69
N PRO A 318 -36.69 -29.97 -29.93
CA PRO A 318 -36.17 -31.23 -29.41
C PRO A 318 -34.73 -31.49 -29.89
N GLU A 319 -33.89 -32.10 -29.06
CA GLU A 319 -32.49 -32.42 -29.40
C GLU A 319 -32.36 -33.34 -30.62
N ASP A 320 -33.38 -34.15 -30.91
CA ASP A 320 -33.45 -35.10 -32.02
C ASP A 320 -34.18 -34.55 -33.26
N TRP A 321 -34.51 -33.25 -33.26
CA TRP A 321 -35.27 -32.63 -34.34
C TRP A 321 -34.50 -32.62 -35.67
N LYS A 322 -35.19 -33.04 -36.73
CA LYS A 322 -34.69 -33.01 -38.10
C LYS A 322 -35.56 -32.06 -38.93
N ILE A 323 -34.92 -31.32 -39.83
CA ILE A 323 -35.63 -30.48 -40.81
C ILE A 323 -36.55 -31.39 -41.64
N PRO A 324 -37.87 -31.13 -41.68
CA PRO A 324 -38.79 -31.88 -42.53
C PRO A 324 -38.36 -31.87 -44.00
N GLU A 325 -38.57 -32.97 -44.73
CA GLU A 325 -38.27 -33.06 -46.17
C GLU A 325 -39.27 -32.26 -47.02
N ASP A 326 -40.46 -31.99 -46.49
CA ASP A 326 -41.49 -31.17 -47.12
C ASP A 326 -41.20 -29.68 -46.88
N TRP A 327 -41.09 -28.92 -47.97
CA TRP A 327 -40.81 -27.49 -47.93
C TRP A 327 -41.92 -26.70 -47.23
N ASP A 328 -43.20 -27.05 -47.38
CA ASP A 328 -44.30 -26.28 -46.79
C ASP A 328 -44.38 -26.48 -45.26
N GLU A 329 -44.07 -27.69 -44.76
CA GLU A 329 -43.91 -27.96 -43.32
C GLU A 329 -42.64 -27.31 -42.77
N ALA A 330 -41.53 -27.37 -43.51
CA ALA A 330 -40.29 -26.72 -43.10
C ALA A 330 -40.46 -25.20 -43.02
N TRP A 331 -41.18 -24.57 -43.95
CA TRP A 331 -41.50 -23.14 -43.94
C TRP A 331 -42.41 -22.75 -42.77
N GLY A 332 -43.47 -23.52 -42.48
CA GLY A 332 -44.38 -23.22 -41.36
C GLY A 332 -43.71 -23.32 -39.98
N GLU A 333 -42.75 -24.23 -39.80
CA GLU A 333 -41.95 -24.32 -38.57
C GLU A 333 -40.82 -23.27 -38.54
N TYR A 334 -40.26 -22.91 -39.70
CA TYR A 334 -39.30 -21.80 -39.80
C TYR A 334 -39.95 -20.46 -39.44
N ASP A 335 -41.20 -20.24 -39.84
CA ASP A 335 -41.98 -19.04 -39.52
C ASP A 335 -42.25 -18.93 -38.01
N ARG A 336 -42.57 -20.06 -37.33
CA ARG A 336 -42.67 -20.09 -35.85
C ARG A 336 -41.34 -19.86 -35.13
N MET A 337 -40.22 -20.27 -35.73
CA MET A 337 -38.88 -20.12 -35.14
C MET A 337 -38.38 -18.67 -35.17
N TYR A 338 -38.99 -17.82 -36.01
CA TYR A 338 -38.68 -16.39 -36.15
C TYR A 338 -39.88 -15.49 -35.84
N ASP A 339 -40.92 -16.02 -35.20
CA ASP A 339 -42.07 -15.23 -34.79
C ASP A 339 -41.68 -14.29 -33.63
N PRO A 340 -41.75 -12.96 -33.81
CA PRO A 340 -41.32 -11.99 -32.81
C PRO A 340 -42.04 -12.12 -31.46
N ASP A 341 -43.32 -12.51 -31.46
CA ASP A 341 -44.10 -12.66 -30.23
C ASP A 341 -43.56 -13.82 -29.37
N TYR A 342 -42.95 -14.84 -30.00
CA TYR A 342 -42.37 -15.99 -29.31
C TYR A 342 -41.03 -15.66 -28.65
N GLU A 343 -40.24 -14.79 -29.27
CA GLU A 343 -38.96 -14.36 -28.70
C GLU A 343 -39.19 -13.53 -27.43
N ASP A 344 -40.22 -12.68 -27.42
CA ASP A 344 -40.60 -11.87 -26.27
C ASP A 344 -41.16 -12.73 -25.11
N GLU A 345 -42.05 -13.69 -25.38
CA GLU A 345 -42.55 -14.63 -24.36
C GLU A 345 -41.42 -15.46 -23.72
N TYR A 346 -40.47 -15.93 -24.53
CA TYR A 346 -39.29 -16.65 -24.01
C TYR A 346 -38.43 -15.75 -23.14
N ARG A 347 -38.17 -14.50 -23.58
CA ARG A 347 -37.36 -13.54 -22.82
C ARG A 347 -37.99 -13.19 -21.49
N GLU A 348 -39.27 -12.84 -21.46
CA GLU A 348 -40.00 -12.54 -20.21
C GLU A 348 -39.98 -13.74 -19.25
N TRP A 349 -40.23 -14.93 -19.77
CA TRP A 349 -40.15 -16.15 -18.96
C TRP A 349 -38.74 -16.38 -18.44
N PHE A 350 -37.72 -16.31 -19.31
CA PHE A 350 -36.33 -16.53 -18.94
C PHE A 350 -35.88 -15.52 -17.89
N ASP A 351 -36.19 -14.24 -18.05
CA ASP A 351 -35.89 -13.19 -17.07
C ASP A 351 -36.58 -13.44 -15.72
N SER A 352 -37.75 -14.09 -15.71
CA SER A 352 -38.45 -14.44 -14.48
C SER A 352 -37.84 -15.63 -13.72
N VAL A 353 -37.05 -16.47 -14.38
CA VAL A 353 -36.49 -17.71 -13.78
C VAL A 353 -34.97 -17.77 -13.78
N LYS A 354 -34.29 -16.90 -14.53
CA LYS A 354 -32.84 -16.98 -14.74
C LYS A 354 -32.08 -16.90 -13.42
N ILE A 355 -31.03 -17.67 -13.34
CA ILE A 355 -30.07 -17.67 -12.24
C ILE A 355 -28.70 -17.31 -12.78
N LEU A 356 -27.95 -16.55 -11.99
CA LEU A 356 -26.59 -16.18 -12.34
C LEU A 356 -25.69 -17.41 -12.24
N THR A 357 -24.91 -17.65 -13.29
CA THR A 357 -23.88 -18.69 -13.28
C THR A 357 -22.75 -18.25 -12.34
N ILE A 358 -22.34 -19.12 -11.43
CA ILE A 358 -21.21 -18.81 -10.56
C ILE A 358 -19.92 -19.07 -11.36
N PRO A 359 -19.07 -18.06 -11.58
CA PRO A 359 -17.81 -18.25 -12.30
C PRO A 359 -16.86 -19.09 -11.45
N GLU A 360 -16.31 -20.13 -12.06
CA GLU A 360 -15.39 -21.05 -11.40
C GLU A 360 -13.93 -20.69 -11.72
N PRO A 361 -12.98 -20.94 -10.81
CA PRO A 361 -11.57 -20.78 -11.15
C PRO A 361 -11.16 -21.78 -12.22
N GLY A 362 -10.16 -21.40 -13.02
CA GLY A 362 -9.55 -22.31 -14.00
C GLY A 362 -8.74 -23.44 -13.33
N ASP A 363 -8.03 -24.21 -14.14
CA ASP A 363 -7.09 -25.21 -13.61
C ASP A 363 -6.04 -24.56 -12.71
N TYR A 364 -5.69 -25.25 -11.62
CA TYR A 364 -4.65 -24.80 -10.70
C TYR A 364 -3.29 -24.77 -11.40
N VAL A 365 -2.63 -23.62 -11.37
CA VAL A 365 -1.29 -23.44 -11.94
C VAL A 365 -0.27 -23.24 -10.82
N PRO A 366 0.72 -24.14 -10.66
CA PRO A 366 1.75 -24.02 -9.63
C PRO A 366 2.60 -22.75 -9.74
N PHE A 367 3.13 -22.26 -8.62
CA PHE A 367 4.00 -21.08 -8.59
C PHE A 367 5.26 -21.27 -9.43
N SER A 368 5.79 -22.49 -9.54
CA SER A 368 6.94 -22.77 -10.39
C SER A 368 6.67 -22.49 -11.88
N GLU A 369 5.43 -22.65 -12.32
CA GLU A 369 5.03 -22.36 -13.71
C GLU A 369 4.69 -20.90 -13.89
N THR A 370 3.98 -20.30 -12.92
CA THR A 370 3.68 -18.87 -12.97
C THR A 370 4.98 -18.11 -13.01
N THR A 371 5.89 -18.24 -12.05
CA THR A 371 7.18 -17.50 -11.99
C THR A 371 8.04 -17.50 -13.26
N THR A 372 7.83 -18.42 -14.20
CA THR A 372 8.53 -18.49 -15.50
C THR A 372 7.79 -17.90 -16.71
N ARG A 373 6.54 -17.43 -16.55
CA ARG A 373 5.76 -16.86 -17.66
C ARG A 373 6.39 -15.59 -18.23
N GLN A 374 6.13 -15.34 -19.51
CA GLN A 374 6.54 -14.09 -20.17
C GLN A 374 5.90 -12.89 -19.44
N GLY A 375 6.74 -11.92 -19.04
CA GLY A 375 6.31 -10.77 -18.25
C GLY A 375 6.56 -10.89 -16.74
N ALA A 376 6.98 -12.06 -16.23
CA ALA A 376 7.46 -12.18 -14.85
C ALA A 376 8.71 -11.31 -14.64
N HIS A 377 8.65 -10.39 -13.69
CA HIS A 377 9.80 -9.57 -13.32
C HIS A 377 10.06 -9.70 -11.82
N TRP A 378 10.78 -10.78 -11.45
CA TRP A 378 11.27 -10.92 -10.09
C TRP A 378 12.33 -9.85 -9.79
N ILE A 379 12.34 -9.39 -8.54
CA ILE A 379 13.30 -8.42 -8.06
C ILE A 379 14.00 -8.97 -6.82
N ASP A 380 15.32 -8.92 -6.83
CA ASP A 380 16.10 -8.95 -5.61
C ASP A 380 16.73 -7.58 -5.40
N LEU A 381 16.23 -6.88 -4.38
CA LEU A 381 16.69 -5.55 -4.02
C LEU A 381 18.18 -5.50 -3.68
N ARG A 382 18.75 -6.56 -3.09
CA ARG A 382 20.17 -6.60 -2.74
C ARG A 382 21.04 -6.73 -3.97
N GLU A 383 20.67 -7.65 -4.87
CA GLU A 383 21.42 -7.88 -6.11
C GLU A 383 21.30 -6.67 -7.06
N LYS A 384 20.06 -6.23 -7.33
CA LYS A 384 19.79 -5.21 -8.33
C LYS A 384 20.27 -3.82 -7.93
N PHE A 385 20.26 -3.50 -6.63
CA PHE A 385 20.65 -2.19 -6.11
C PHE A 385 21.88 -2.27 -5.19
N GLN A 386 22.75 -3.26 -5.41
CA GLN A 386 23.98 -3.41 -4.63
C GLN A 386 24.83 -2.13 -4.65
N GLU A 387 24.99 -1.52 -5.84
CA GLU A 387 25.83 -0.34 -6.04
C GLU A 387 25.15 0.96 -5.57
N SER A 388 23.86 1.12 -5.88
CA SER A 388 23.13 2.35 -5.58
C SER A 388 22.60 2.40 -4.15
N GLY A 389 22.38 1.25 -3.50
CA GLY A 389 21.66 1.16 -2.24
C GLY A 389 20.17 1.50 -2.37
N LEU A 390 19.51 1.59 -1.22
CA LEU A 390 18.10 1.92 -1.05
C LEU A 390 17.93 3.28 -0.34
N GLN A 391 16.72 3.82 -0.41
CA GLN A 391 16.28 4.96 0.40
C GLN A 391 15.07 4.54 1.23
N VAL A 392 15.16 4.66 2.55
CA VAL A 392 14.12 4.20 3.49
C VAL A 392 13.73 5.31 4.45
N ILE A 393 12.43 5.58 4.56
CA ILE A 393 11.87 6.48 5.56
C ILE A 393 11.39 5.63 6.74
N PHE A 394 11.74 6.04 7.96
CA PHE A 394 11.37 5.33 9.19
C PHE A 394 10.32 6.11 9.97
N LYS A 395 9.34 5.39 10.54
CA LYS A 395 8.36 5.93 11.47
C LYS A 395 8.16 4.96 12.64
N LEU A 396 8.14 5.47 13.86
CA LEU A 396 7.78 4.73 15.07
C LEU A 396 6.60 5.45 15.72
N ALA A 397 5.51 4.71 15.94
CA ALA A 397 4.31 5.26 16.56
C ALA A 397 3.70 4.22 17.49
N ASN A 398 3.13 4.70 18.59
CA ASN A 398 2.44 3.90 19.58
C ASN A 398 1.00 4.39 19.70
N ILE A 399 0.06 3.47 19.77
CA ILE A 399 -1.32 3.75 20.18
C ILE A 399 -1.48 3.28 21.61
N HIS A 400 -1.92 4.17 22.50
CA HIS A 400 -2.20 3.91 23.90
C HIS A 400 -3.69 4.05 24.17
N LEU A 401 -4.27 3.04 24.81
CA LEU A 401 -5.65 3.04 25.28
C LEU A 401 -5.66 3.03 26.81
N LYS A 402 -6.57 3.81 27.38
CA LYS A 402 -6.71 3.97 28.84
C LYS A 402 -8.12 3.55 29.27
N PRO A 403 -8.35 3.13 30.52
CA PRO A 403 -9.69 2.79 30.97
C PRO A 403 -10.75 3.90 30.82
N ASP A 404 -10.32 5.17 30.85
CA ASP A 404 -11.16 6.35 30.62
C ASP A 404 -11.29 6.75 29.14
N ASP A 405 -10.47 6.17 28.27
CA ASP A 405 -10.50 6.34 26.82
C ASP A 405 -10.13 5.00 26.12
N PRO A 406 -11.07 4.02 26.13
CA PRO A 406 -10.74 2.61 25.91
C PRO A 406 -10.85 2.14 24.45
N GLU A 407 -11.23 3.01 23.52
CA GLU A 407 -11.51 2.68 22.11
C GLU A 407 -10.67 3.55 21.17
N TYR A 408 -10.12 2.93 20.11
CA TYR A 408 -9.48 3.62 18.99
C TYR A 408 -10.37 3.47 17.76
N ASP A 409 -10.77 4.59 17.16
CA ASP A 409 -11.76 4.64 16.06
C ASP A 409 -11.22 4.14 14.71
N GLY A 410 -9.92 3.86 14.60
CA GLY A 410 -9.28 3.46 13.35
C GLY A 410 -8.54 4.62 12.66
N GLY A 411 -7.90 4.32 11.53
CA GLY A 411 -7.29 5.32 10.66
C GLY A 411 -8.25 5.81 9.57
N THR A 412 -7.77 6.61 8.62
CA THR A 412 -8.48 6.91 7.36
C THR A 412 -7.92 6.07 6.22
N TRP A 413 -8.64 5.96 5.10
CA TRP A 413 -8.12 5.31 3.89
C TRP A 413 -7.07 6.20 3.22
N HIS A 414 -5.86 5.66 3.03
CA HIS A 414 -4.75 6.40 2.42
C HIS A 414 -3.70 5.48 1.79
N VAL A 415 -2.80 6.10 1.03
CA VAL A 415 -1.48 5.56 0.63
C VAL A 415 -0.39 6.43 1.27
N GLU A 416 0.81 5.90 1.42
CA GLU A 416 1.87 6.56 2.17
C GLU A 416 2.57 7.65 1.34
N GLY A 417 2.81 8.81 1.97
CA GLY A 417 3.50 9.97 1.39
C GLY A 417 2.80 10.63 0.21
N ALA A 418 3.46 11.60 -0.41
CA ALA A 418 3.06 12.23 -1.67
C ALA A 418 3.86 11.62 -2.85
N LEU A 419 3.66 12.12 -4.07
CA LEU A 419 4.37 11.58 -5.24
C LEU A 419 5.85 11.91 -5.23
N ASN A 420 6.24 13.05 -4.65
CA ASN A 420 7.62 13.49 -4.63
C ASN A 420 8.53 12.66 -3.71
N GLU A 421 7.99 11.83 -2.82
CA GLU A 421 8.78 10.83 -2.09
C GLU A 421 9.01 9.52 -2.86
N HIS A 422 8.23 9.22 -3.91
CA HIS A 422 8.31 7.96 -4.66
C HIS A 422 8.29 6.69 -3.79
N ILE A 423 7.52 6.69 -2.70
CA ILE A 423 7.34 5.48 -1.87
C ILE A 423 6.66 4.40 -2.71
N CYS A 424 7.35 3.28 -2.97
CA CYS A 424 6.85 2.15 -3.76
C CYS A 424 6.31 0.99 -2.92
N ALA A 425 6.76 0.86 -1.67
CA ALA A 425 6.31 -0.19 -0.77
C ALA A 425 6.43 0.22 0.70
N THR A 426 5.61 -0.42 1.52
CA THR A 426 5.55 -0.23 2.96
C THR A 426 5.86 -1.55 3.66
N ALA A 427 6.60 -1.49 4.77
CA ALA A 427 6.73 -2.57 5.73
C ALA A 427 6.30 -2.07 7.12
N LEU A 428 5.39 -2.81 7.76
CA LEU A 428 4.90 -2.54 9.10
C LEU A 428 5.26 -3.71 10.01
N TYR A 429 5.90 -3.41 11.14
CA TYR A 429 6.24 -4.40 12.16
C TYR A 429 5.59 -4.06 13.50
N TYR A 430 4.82 -5.01 14.02
CA TYR A 430 4.09 -4.90 15.28
C TYR A 430 4.97 -5.46 16.41
N TYR A 431 5.71 -4.60 17.11
CA TYR A 431 6.79 -5.06 18.00
C TYR A 431 6.37 -5.27 19.46
N ASP A 432 5.24 -4.69 19.86
CA ASP A 432 4.70 -4.79 21.22
C ASP A 432 3.21 -4.46 21.22
N GLU A 433 2.38 -5.41 21.63
CA GLU A 433 0.92 -5.25 21.77
C GLU A 433 0.46 -5.87 23.08
N GLU A 434 -0.30 -5.13 23.88
CA GLU A 434 -0.82 -5.61 25.16
C GLU A 434 -2.25 -5.12 25.38
N ASN A 435 -3.11 -6.01 25.88
CA ASN A 435 -4.45 -5.70 26.38
C ASN A 435 -5.37 -4.99 25.36
N ILE A 436 -5.28 -5.35 24.09
CA ILE A 436 -6.19 -4.88 23.03
C ILE A 436 -6.94 -6.04 22.40
N THR A 437 -8.12 -5.77 21.86
CA THR A 437 -8.81 -6.68 20.93
C THR A 437 -8.05 -6.82 19.62
N ASP A 438 -8.41 -7.80 18.80
CA ASP A 438 -7.81 -8.01 17.48
C ASP A 438 -7.74 -6.72 16.65
N SER A 439 -6.52 -6.32 16.28
CA SER A 439 -6.27 -5.19 15.37
C SER A 439 -6.04 -5.72 13.96
N ARG A 440 -6.52 -4.98 12.95
CA ARG A 440 -6.42 -5.37 11.53
C ARG A 440 -6.05 -4.19 10.65
N LEU A 441 -5.38 -4.49 9.54
CA LEU A 441 -5.16 -3.54 8.45
C LEU A 441 -5.97 -3.97 7.24
N SER A 442 -6.89 -3.11 6.82
CA SER A 442 -7.78 -3.34 5.68
C SER A 442 -7.18 -2.73 4.42
N PHE A 443 -7.47 -3.34 3.26
CA PHE A 443 -6.97 -2.92 1.96
C PHE A 443 -8.12 -2.74 0.96
N ARG A 444 -8.05 -1.69 0.14
CA ARG A 444 -8.98 -1.43 -0.95
C ARG A 444 -8.27 -0.89 -2.19
N GLN A 445 -8.95 -0.98 -3.33
CA GLN A 445 -8.48 -0.48 -4.63
C GLN A 445 -9.65 0.08 -5.46
N SER A 446 -9.34 0.85 -6.50
CA SER A 446 -10.29 1.29 -7.53
C SER A 446 -10.32 0.32 -8.72
N ILE A 447 -11.46 0.25 -9.40
CA ILE A 447 -11.62 -0.42 -10.69
C ILE A 447 -11.59 0.63 -11.80
N GLY A 448 -10.98 0.30 -12.95
CA GLY A 448 -11.06 1.11 -14.16
C GLY A 448 -12.48 1.10 -14.72
N SER A 449 -13.12 2.27 -14.78
CA SER A 449 -14.48 2.39 -15.34
C SER A 449 -14.54 1.93 -16.80
N TRP A 450 -13.50 2.22 -17.58
CA TRP A 450 -13.43 1.84 -18.99
C TRP A 450 -13.22 0.34 -19.18
N ASP A 451 -12.36 -0.28 -18.37
CA ASP A 451 -12.13 -1.72 -18.39
C ASP A 451 -13.42 -2.46 -18.04
N LEU A 452 -14.10 -2.03 -16.98
CA LEU A 452 -15.39 -2.58 -16.56
C LEU A 452 -16.49 -2.37 -17.60
N LEU A 453 -16.55 -1.18 -18.23
CA LEU A 453 -17.48 -0.88 -19.32
C LEU A 453 -17.26 -1.85 -20.49
N MET A 454 -16.02 -2.00 -20.96
CA MET A 454 -15.68 -2.89 -22.08
C MET A 454 -15.91 -4.37 -21.80
N MET A 455 -15.99 -4.77 -20.52
CA MET A 455 -16.36 -6.13 -20.14
C MET A 455 -17.86 -6.42 -20.23
N ALA A 456 -18.72 -5.40 -20.12
CA ALA A 456 -20.16 -5.58 -20.12
C ALA A 456 -20.75 -5.46 -21.55
N GLU A 457 -21.52 -6.46 -21.95
CA GLU A 457 -22.34 -6.39 -23.17
C GLU A 457 -23.36 -5.24 -23.08
N GLN A 458 -23.60 -4.58 -24.21
CA GLN A 458 -24.48 -3.40 -24.26
C GLN A 458 -25.88 -3.74 -23.75
N SER A 459 -26.34 -2.97 -22.75
CA SER A 459 -27.63 -3.19 -22.06
C SER A 459 -27.77 -4.51 -21.29
N GLU A 460 -26.70 -5.30 -21.13
CA GLU A 460 -26.70 -6.62 -20.47
C GLU A 460 -25.65 -6.67 -19.33
N TYR A 461 -25.64 -5.64 -18.47
CA TYR A 461 -24.59 -5.40 -17.46
C TYR A 461 -24.88 -6.00 -16.06
N ALA A 462 -26.04 -6.63 -15.86
CA ALA A 462 -26.45 -7.15 -14.56
C ALA A 462 -25.54 -8.25 -14.01
N SER A 463 -24.93 -9.07 -14.87
CA SER A 463 -23.94 -10.07 -14.44
C SER A 463 -22.61 -9.41 -14.04
N CYS A 464 -22.20 -8.34 -14.74
CA CYS A 464 -21.04 -7.53 -14.36
C CYS A 464 -21.18 -6.96 -12.95
N GLU A 465 -22.33 -6.32 -12.66
CA GLU A 465 -22.67 -5.82 -11.33
C GLU A 465 -22.54 -6.90 -10.26
N ALA A 466 -23.13 -8.08 -10.52
CA ALA A 466 -23.16 -9.17 -9.56
C ALA A 466 -21.77 -9.81 -9.35
N TYR A 467 -20.97 -9.95 -10.40
CA TYR A 467 -19.63 -10.53 -10.33
C TYR A 467 -18.64 -9.61 -9.63
N TYR A 468 -18.67 -8.30 -9.90
CA TYR A 468 -17.70 -7.35 -9.34
C TYR A 468 -18.20 -6.64 -8.08
N GLY A 469 -19.49 -6.77 -7.75
CA GLY A 469 -20.12 -6.11 -6.60
C GLY A 469 -20.19 -4.60 -6.78
N VAL A 470 -20.54 -4.18 -7.99
CA VAL A 470 -20.67 -2.78 -8.43
C VAL A 470 -22.11 -2.51 -8.88
N LYS A 471 -22.49 -1.24 -9.04
CA LYS A 471 -23.82 -0.85 -9.50
C LYS A 471 -23.71 0.20 -10.61
N ASP A 472 -24.56 0.07 -11.63
CA ASP A 472 -24.69 1.03 -12.72
C ASP A 472 -25.12 2.38 -12.17
N GLN A 473 -24.35 3.43 -12.48
CA GLN A 473 -24.60 4.81 -12.04
C GLN A 473 -24.75 4.99 -10.52
N GLU A 474 -24.41 4.00 -9.70
CA GLU A 474 -24.59 4.01 -8.25
C GLU A 474 -23.33 3.52 -7.52
N GLY A 475 -22.88 4.31 -6.55
CA GLY A 475 -21.75 3.98 -5.70
C GLY A 475 -20.38 4.07 -6.40
N GLY A 476 -19.33 4.21 -5.58
CA GLY A 476 -17.97 4.29 -6.08
C GLY A 476 -17.46 2.96 -6.65
N LEU A 477 -16.63 3.02 -7.68
CA LEU A 477 -15.89 1.88 -8.24
C LEU A 477 -14.75 1.41 -7.32
N ILE A 478 -15.06 1.15 -6.05
CA ILE A 478 -14.13 0.79 -4.99
C ILE A 478 -14.36 -0.66 -4.55
N GLN A 479 -13.27 -1.43 -4.45
CA GLN A 479 -13.30 -2.78 -3.92
C GLN A 479 -12.45 -2.90 -2.66
N VAL A 480 -13.10 -3.22 -1.54
CA VAL A 480 -12.42 -3.72 -0.36
C VAL A 480 -11.96 -5.15 -0.67
N LEU A 481 -10.64 -5.36 -0.66
CA LEU A 481 -10.01 -6.65 -0.98
C LEU A 481 -9.98 -7.60 0.21
N GLY A 482 -9.97 -7.05 1.43
CA GLY A 482 -9.92 -7.80 2.67
C GLY A 482 -9.06 -7.11 3.73
N SER A 483 -8.76 -7.84 4.80
CA SER A 483 -7.94 -7.32 5.89
C SER A 483 -7.02 -8.39 6.48
N VAL A 484 -5.86 -7.95 6.96
CA VAL A 484 -4.85 -8.81 7.60
C VAL A 484 -4.80 -8.49 9.09
N ALA A 485 -4.81 -9.52 9.94
CA ALA A 485 -4.61 -9.34 11.37
C ALA A 485 -3.21 -8.78 11.65
N THR A 486 -3.11 -7.77 12.50
CA THR A 486 -1.86 -7.11 12.88
C THR A 486 -1.57 -7.43 14.34
N ARG A 487 -0.87 -8.53 14.57
CA ARG A 487 -0.56 -9.08 15.90
C ARG A 487 0.91 -8.86 16.23
N GLU A 488 1.25 -8.85 17.52
CA GLU A 488 2.65 -8.81 17.98
C GLU A 488 3.53 -9.85 17.23
N GLY A 489 4.70 -9.41 16.77
CA GLY A 489 5.68 -10.23 16.07
C GLY A 489 5.46 -10.33 14.56
N ARG A 490 4.34 -9.83 14.03
CA ARG A 490 4.06 -9.86 12.59
C ARG A 490 4.78 -8.74 11.85
N LEU A 491 5.50 -9.11 10.79
CA LEU A 491 5.98 -8.21 9.75
C LEU A 491 5.06 -8.32 8.53
N LEU A 492 4.53 -7.19 8.08
CA LEU A 492 3.61 -7.06 6.95
C LEU A 492 4.21 -6.14 5.89
N THR A 493 4.25 -6.55 4.63
CA THR A 493 4.66 -5.69 3.52
C THR A 493 3.62 -5.66 2.41
N PHE A 494 3.56 -4.55 1.71
CA PHE A 494 2.65 -4.35 0.59
C PHE A 494 3.17 -3.21 -0.30
N PRO A 495 2.86 -3.23 -1.62
CA PRO A 495 3.15 -2.12 -2.50
C PRO A 495 2.29 -0.91 -2.15
N ASN A 496 2.84 0.29 -2.28
CA ASN A 496 2.19 1.56 -1.93
C ASN A 496 1.21 2.04 -3.02
N VAL A 497 0.47 1.10 -3.60
CA VAL A 497 -0.61 1.29 -4.59
C VAL A 497 -1.97 0.89 -4.02
N LEU A 498 -1.99 0.13 -2.92
CA LEU A 498 -3.20 -0.26 -2.20
C LEU A 498 -3.53 0.79 -1.15
N GLN A 499 -4.73 1.36 -1.21
CA GLN A 499 -5.24 2.14 -0.10
C GLN A 499 -5.43 1.22 1.09
N HIS A 500 -4.99 1.67 2.26
CA HIS A 500 -5.10 0.91 3.50
C HIS A 500 -5.61 1.75 4.66
N GLN A 501 -6.18 1.07 5.64
CA GLN A 501 -6.75 1.69 6.83
C GLN A 501 -6.57 0.75 8.03
N VAL A 502 -6.17 1.32 9.17
CA VAL A 502 -6.18 0.61 10.46
C VAL A 502 -7.62 0.49 10.93
N SER A 503 -8.08 -0.73 11.21
CA SER A 503 -9.42 -0.97 11.74
C SER A 503 -9.57 -0.51 13.19
N PRO A 504 -10.78 -0.16 13.64
CA PRO A 504 -11.04 0.15 15.05
C PRO A 504 -10.68 -1.03 15.96
N PHE A 505 -10.22 -0.73 17.18
CA PHE A 505 -9.99 -1.73 18.22
C PHE A 505 -10.14 -1.09 19.61
N LYS A 506 -10.22 -1.91 20.66
CA LYS A 506 -10.42 -1.43 22.03
C LYS A 506 -9.66 -2.26 23.05
N LEU A 507 -9.71 -1.86 24.32
CA LEU A 507 -9.18 -2.65 25.42
C LEU A 507 -9.86 -4.02 25.52
N ALA A 508 -9.05 -5.08 25.68
CA ALA A 508 -9.57 -6.43 25.93
C ALA A 508 -10.08 -6.57 27.38
N ASP A 509 -9.29 -6.09 28.34
CA ASP A 509 -9.71 -5.83 29.72
C ASP A 509 -9.84 -4.31 29.91
N PRO A 510 -11.07 -3.77 30.01
CA PRO A 510 -11.32 -2.33 30.09
C PRO A 510 -10.82 -1.70 31.41
N THR A 511 -10.36 -2.50 32.37
CA THR A 511 -9.88 -2.00 33.67
C THR A 511 -8.38 -1.70 33.69
N ARG A 512 -7.65 -2.11 32.64
CA ARG A 512 -6.20 -1.95 32.52
C ARG A 512 -5.87 -1.15 31.25
N PRO A 513 -4.78 -0.37 31.23
CA PRO A 513 -4.31 0.23 29.99
C PRO A 513 -3.88 -0.85 29.00
N GLY A 514 -3.80 -0.48 27.72
CA GLY A 514 -3.33 -1.33 26.64
C GLY A 514 -2.63 -0.50 25.57
N HIS A 515 -1.88 -1.18 24.69
CA HIS A 515 -1.14 -0.50 23.63
C HIS A 515 -0.95 -1.35 22.39
N ARG A 516 -0.65 -0.66 21.30
CA ARG A 516 -0.18 -1.21 20.03
C ARG A 516 0.98 -0.38 19.53
N LYS A 517 2.15 -1.00 19.34
CA LYS A 517 3.37 -0.28 18.95
C LYS A 517 3.93 -0.79 17.63
N ILE A 518 4.27 0.15 16.74
CA ILE A 518 4.65 -0.17 15.36
C ILE A 518 5.97 0.50 14.93
N LEU A 519 6.75 -0.23 14.14
CA LEU A 519 7.80 0.32 13.27
C LEU A 519 7.30 0.25 11.83
N ALA A 520 7.20 1.40 11.17
CA ALA A 520 6.95 1.52 9.76
C ALA A 520 8.24 1.88 9.00
N MET A 521 8.46 1.20 7.88
CA MET A 521 9.55 1.45 6.95
C MET A 521 8.96 1.64 5.56
N PHE A 522 9.17 2.82 4.98
CA PHE A 522 8.67 3.15 3.65
C PHE A 522 9.84 3.12 2.67
N LEU A 523 9.78 2.19 1.71
CA LEU A 523 10.77 2.02 0.65
C LEU A 523 10.49 3.03 -0.45
N VAL A 524 11.45 3.92 -0.71
CA VAL A 524 11.46 4.76 -1.91
C VAL A 524 11.88 3.92 -3.11
N ASP A 525 11.26 4.10 -4.29
CA ASP A 525 11.59 3.38 -5.53
C ASP A 525 13.11 3.45 -5.77
N PRO A 526 13.85 2.33 -5.65
CA PRO A 526 15.31 2.36 -5.72
C PRO A 526 15.87 2.80 -7.08
N HIS A 527 15.03 2.86 -8.12
CA HIS A 527 15.43 3.36 -9.41
C HIS A 527 15.41 4.90 -9.52
N ILE A 528 14.81 5.59 -8.54
CA ILE A 528 14.76 7.05 -8.46
C ILE A 528 15.42 7.47 -7.15
N ARG A 529 16.26 8.49 -7.20
CA ARG A 529 16.84 9.10 -5.99
C ARG A 529 16.16 10.42 -5.71
N VAL A 530 15.61 10.54 -4.51
CA VAL A 530 15.05 11.78 -3.98
C VAL A 530 16.03 12.42 -2.99
N LEU A 531 15.80 13.68 -2.63
CA LEU A 531 16.59 14.35 -1.60
C LEU A 531 16.50 13.59 -0.28
N SER A 532 17.64 13.19 0.29
CA SER A 532 17.70 12.43 1.53
C SER A 532 18.46 13.18 2.62
N THR A 533 18.50 12.61 3.81
CA THR A 533 19.36 13.08 4.91
C THR A 533 20.86 13.01 4.58
N ALA A 534 21.26 12.31 3.50
CA ALA A 534 22.63 12.39 2.99
C ALA A 534 22.94 13.75 2.33
N ASN A 535 21.91 14.49 1.93
CA ASN A 535 22.03 15.75 1.19
C ASN A 535 21.53 16.95 2.00
N VAL A 536 20.54 16.72 2.87
CA VAL A 536 19.93 17.73 3.75
C VAL A 536 20.56 17.66 5.13
N PRO A 537 21.29 18.68 5.59
CA PRO A 537 21.78 18.73 6.96
C PRO A 537 20.64 18.73 7.99
N PRO A 538 20.88 18.28 9.23
CA PRO A 538 19.85 18.31 10.26
C PRO A 538 19.32 19.73 10.45
N GLN A 539 18.00 19.85 10.55
CA GLN A 539 17.29 21.13 10.67
C GLN A 539 17.00 21.51 12.14
N ARG A 540 17.37 20.63 13.07
CA ARG A 540 17.06 20.69 14.51
C ARG A 540 17.97 21.67 15.27
N ARG A 541 17.37 22.69 15.88
CA ARG A 541 18.07 23.71 16.68
C ARG A 541 18.74 23.14 17.92
N ASP A 542 18.13 22.15 18.56
CA ASP A 542 18.68 21.48 19.75
C ASP A 542 19.96 20.71 19.43
N TRP A 543 20.02 20.00 18.29
CA TRP A 543 21.23 19.30 17.84
C TRP A 543 22.37 20.29 17.55
N TRP A 544 22.03 21.41 16.89
CA TRP A 544 22.98 22.47 16.60
C TRP A 544 23.47 23.18 17.87
N ALA A 545 22.59 23.43 18.83
CA ALA A 545 22.92 24.08 20.08
C ALA A 545 23.94 23.27 20.88
N GLU A 546 23.77 21.95 20.97
CA GLU A 546 24.77 21.06 21.59
C GLU A 546 26.13 21.16 20.89
N GLU A 547 26.14 21.11 19.55
CA GLU A 547 27.38 21.17 18.78
C GLU A 547 28.09 22.51 18.91
N VAL A 548 27.36 23.63 18.86
CA VAL A 548 27.93 24.96 19.03
C VAL A 548 28.42 25.18 20.46
N ARG A 549 27.71 24.68 21.47
CA ARG A 549 28.17 24.73 22.86
C ARG A 549 29.44 23.92 23.06
N ARG A 550 29.57 22.78 22.38
CA ARG A 550 30.75 21.91 22.44
C ARG A 550 31.95 22.51 21.71
N SER A 551 31.74 23.12 20.54
CA SER A 551 32.80 23.56 19.63
C SER A 551 33.28 25.01 19.85
N VAL A 552 32.47 25.87 20.49
CA VAL A 552 32.80 27.28 20.72
C VAL A 552 33.08 27.54 22.21
N PRO A 553 34.35 27.71 22.64
CA PRO A 553 34.71 27.85 24.04
C PRO A 553 33.99 28.98 24.80
N GLN A 554 33.72 30.09 24.10
CA GLN A 554 33.01 31.24 24.68
C GLN A 554 31.57 30.91 25.03
N LEU A 555 30.90 30.10 24.20
CA LEU A 555 29.52 29.67 24.44
C LEU A 555 29.47 28.53 25.46
N ALA A 556 30.47 27.65 25.48
CA ALA A 556 30.64 26.64 26.52
C ALA A 556 30.75 27.25 27.92
N ALA A 557 31.41 28.41 28.03
CA ALA A 557 31.65 29.11 29.29
C ALA A 557 30.42 29.86 29.86
N LEU A 558 29.34 30.00 29.08
CA LEU A 558 28.13 30.68 29.54
C LEU A 558 27.35 29.82 30.55
N PRO A 559 26.71 30.45 31.57
CA PRO A 559 25.67 29.80 32.36
C PRO A 559 24.59 29.17 31.47
N ALA A 560 24.04 28.04 31.90
CA ALA A 560 23.08 27.28 31.10
C ALA A 560 21.85 28.11 30.71
N GLU A 561 21.36 28.94 31.62
CA GLU A 561 20.19 29.80 31.41
C GLU A 561 20.45 30.87 30.34
N LEU A 562 21.61 31.52 30.39
CA LEU A 562 21.99 32.51 29.38
C LEU A 562 22.23 31.87 28.01
N PHE A 563 22.84 30.68 27.98
CA PHE A 563 23.00 29.92 26.75
C PHE A 563 21.64 29.56 26.15
N THR A 564 20.72 29.02 26.95
CA THR A 564 19.36 28.68 26.49
C THR A 564 18.63 29.90 25.94
N GLN A 565 18.66 31.04 26.64
CA GLN A 565 18.06 32.29 26.15
C GLN A 565 18.63 32.72 24.79
N ILE A 566 19.95 32.61 24.59
CA ILE A 566 20.58 32.92 23.30
C ILE A 566 20.08 31.98 22.20
N ILE A 567 19.97 30.68 22.49
CA ILE A 567 19.51 29.68 21.52
C ILE A 567 18.02 29.87 21.17
N GLU A 568 17.19 30.27 22.13
CA GLU A 568 15.77 30.53 21.90
C GLU A 568 15.51 31.66 20.90
N GLU A 569 16.41 32.66 20.84
CA GLU A 569 16.37 33.78 19.89
C GLU A 569 16.88 33.42 18.47
N VAL A 570 17.45 32.22 18.26
CA VAL A 570 17.95 31.79 16.95
C VAL A 570 16.80 31.28 16.08
N GLU A 571 16.55 31.93 14.94
CA GLU A 571 15.47 31.57 14.00
C GLU A 571 15.77 30.33 13.14
N GLU A 572 17.02 30.19 12.69
CA GLU A 572 17.51 29.01 11.96
C GLU A 572 18.80 28.53 12.63
N PRO A 573 18.90 27.23 12.99
CA PRO A 573 18.00 26.11 12.65
C PRO A 573 16.68 26.12 13.42
N TRP A 574 15.72 25.28 13.02
CA TRP A 574 14.34 25.33 13.52
C TRP A 574 14.20 24.70 14.91
N GLY A 575 13.39 25.35 15.76
CA GLY A 575 12.90 24.76 17.01
C GLY A 575 11.76 23.77 16.78
N MET A 576 11.39 23.03 17.84
CA MET A 576 10.25 22.11 17.84
C MET A 576 8.94 22.83 17.52
N ASP A 577 8.76 24.05 18.02
CA ASP A 577 7.57 24.88 17.80
C ASP A 577 7.34 25.19 16.30
N LYS A 578 8.41 25.48 15.54
CA LYS A 578 8.32 25.65 14.08
C LYS A 578 8.07 24.31 13.39
N ALA A 579 8.72 23.24 13.83
CA ALA A 579 8.56 21.91 13.25
C ALA A 579 7.13 21.36 13.43
N GLU A 580 6.51 21.58 14.59
CA GLU A 580 5.12 21.21 14.88
C GLU A 580 4.14 21.97 13.98
N LYS A 581 4.32 23.29 13.82
CA LYS A 581 3.51 24.09 12.88
C LYS A 581 3.67 23.63 11.42
N ILE A 582 4.88 23.27 11.02
CA ILE A 582 5.14 22.70 9.69
C ILE A 582 4.41 21.36 9.54
N ARG A 583 4.50 20.49 10.55
CA ARG A 583 3.80 19.21 10.57
C ARG A 583 2.29 19.38 10.45
N GLU A 584 1.68 20.27 11.25
CA GLU A 584 0.24 20.55 11.18
C GLU A 584 -0.16 21.01 9.78
N LYS A 585 0.61 21.92 9.18
CA LYS A 585 0.35 22.38 7.80
C LYS A 585 0.47 21.23 6.80
N LEU A 586 1.51 20.41 6.90
CA LEU A 586 1.73 19.23 6.05
C LEU A 586 0.57 18.24 6.19
N MET A 587 0.19 17.90 7.41
CA MET A 587 -0.90 16.96 7.70
C MET A 587 -2.25 17.47 7.21
N ASN A 588 -2.55 18.76 7.38
CA ASN A 588 -3.78 19.35 6.84
C ASN A 588 -3.80 19.32 5.30
N THR A 589 -2.69 19.69 4.65
CA THR A 589 -2.59 19.61 3.18
C THR A 589 -2.81 18.18 2.69
N ARG A 590 -2.14 17.19 3.30
CA ARG A 590 -2.26 15.79 2.90
C ARG A 590 -3.60 15.17 3.26
N GLY A 591 -4.19 15.59 4.37
CA GLY A 591 -5.55 15.21 4.78
C GLY A 591 -6.56 15.62 3.72
N ASN A 592 -6.53 16.89 3.30
CA ASN A 592 -7.42 17.40 2.25
C ASN A 592 -7.22 16.67 0.91
N ILE A 593 -5.97 16.42 0.50
CA ILE A 593 -5.68 15.67 -0.73
C ILE A 593 -6.23 14.23 -0.65
N ASN A 594 -6.08 13.58 0.51
CA ASN A 594 -6.61 12.24 0.71
C ASN A 594 -8.14 12.22 0.74
N GLU A 595 -8.78 13.23 1.33
CA GLU A 595 -10.24 13.42 1.28
C GLU A 595 -10.70 13.60 -0.17
N GLU A 596 -10.08 14.51 -0.93
CA GLU A 596 -10.40 14.70 -2.36
C GLU A 596 -10.23 13.41 -3.18
N ILE A 597 -9.16 12.65 -2.96
CA ILE A 597 -8.96 11.36 -3.65
C ILE A 597 -10.03 10.34 -3.25
N ASN A 598 -10.41 10.30 -1.96
CA ASN A 598 -11.43 9.37 -1.49
C ASN A 598 -12.81 9.76 -2.03
N ASP A 599 -13.16 11.05 -2.03
CA ASP A 599 -14.38 11.59 -2.62
C ASP A 599 -14.42 11.26 -4.12
N ASP A 600 -13.32 11.51 -4.87
CA ASP A 600 -13.23 11.18 -6.29
C ASP A 600 -13.42 9.69 -6.55
N MET A 601 -12.85 8.81 -5.71
CA MET A 601 -13.04 7.36 -5.81
C MET A 601 -14.48 6.94 -5.48
N GLU A 602 -15.14 7.63 -4.55
CA GLU A 602 -16.50 7.34 -4.09
C GLU A 602 -17.57 7.89 -5.07
N GLU A 603 -17.27 8.98 -5.77
CA GLU A 603 -18.10 9.58 -6.82
C GLU A 603 -17.90 8.92 -8.20
N ALA A 604 -16.77 8.21 -8.40
CA ALA A 604 -16.50 7.50 -9.65
C ALA A 604 -17.55 6.41 -9.91
N THR A 605 -18.33 6.60 -10.97
CA THR A 605 -19.38 5.67 -11.41
C THR A 605 -19.08 5.15 -12.81
N VAL A 606 -19.77 4.07 -13.20
CA VAL A 606 -19.80 3.56 -14.56
C VAL A 606 -21.21 3.70 -15.10
N SER A 607 -21.34 4.10 -16.37
CA SER A 607 -22.61 4.12 -17.10
C SER A 607 -22.55 3.07 -18.18
N PHE A 608 -23.10 1.89 -17.92
CA PHE A 608 -23.04 0.77 -18.86
C PHE A 608 -23.91 1.00 -20.12
N CYS A 609 -24.77 2.01 -20.09
CA CYS A 609 -25.65 2.39 -21.19
C CYS A 609 -24.98 3.30 -22.24
N GLU A 610 -23.77 3.81 -22.00
CA GLU A 610 -23.08 4.79 -22.86
C GLU A 610 -22.08 4.20 -23.88
N HIS A 611 -22.17 2.90 -24.17
CA HIS A 611 -21.40 2.22 -25.22
C HIS A 611 -21.70 2.70 -26.65
#